data_AF-A0A972G747-F1
#
_entry.id   AF-A0A972G747-F1
#
_cell.length_a   1.000
_cell.length_b   1.000
_cell.length_c   1.000
_cell.angle_alpha   90.00
_cell.angle_beta   90.00
_cell.angle_gamma   90.00
#
_symmetry.space_group_name_H-M   'P 1'
#
loop_
_entity.id
_entity.type
_entity.pdbx_description
1 polymer ?
#
loop_
_entity_poly.entity_id
_entity_poly.type
_entity_poly.pdbx_seq_one_letter_code
_entity_poly.pdbx_strand_id
1 'polypeptide(L)'
;MASGVRMKAARLTTGLGQEAFGQHGGIGKQAVNNVEKGRSFPSRPIMVYLFREHRIDFNFLILGQFSQLPGDVQDVLFEKLSDVHSERDLEPS
;
A
#
# COMPACT_ATOMS: atom_id res chain seq x y z
N MET A 1 -10.58 -7.38 -1.74
CA MET A 1 -9.12 -7.19 -1.53
C MET A 1 -8.87 -6.63 -0.13
N ALA A 2 -7.93 -7.18 0.63
CA ALA A 2 -7.65 -6.74 1.99
C ALA A 2 -6.85 -5.43 2.01
N SER A 3 -7.05 -4.56 3.02
CA SER A 3 -6.31 -3.29 3.15
C SER A 3 -4.78 -3.48 3.11
N GLY A 4 -4.26 -4.56 3.68
CA GLY A 4 -2.83 -4.87 3.63
C GLY A 4 -2.28 -5.07 2.21
N VAL A 5 -3.06 -5.68 1.29
CA VAL A 5 -2.66 -5.84 -0.12
C VAL A 5 -2.54 -4.48 -0.80
N ARG A 6 -3.51 -3.60 -0.58
CA ARG A 6 -3.49 -2.23 -1.12
C ARG A 6 -2.33 -1.42 -0.55
N MET A 7 -2.03 -1.58 0.74
CA MET A 7 -0.87 -0.94 1.36
C MET A 7 0.45 -1.44 0.76
N LYS A 8 0.59 -2.75 0.52
CA LYS A 8 1.79 -3.32 -0.11
C LYS A 8 1.96 -2.77 -1.53
N ALA A 9 0.90 -2.80 -2.34
CA ALA A 9 0.95 -2.24 -3.70
C ALA A 9 1.27 -0.74 -3.70
N ALA A 10 0.62 0.05 -2.82
CA ALA A 10 0.90 1.48 -2.68
C ALA A 10 2.33 1.77 -2.22
N ARG A 11 2.96 0.92 -1.40
CA ARG A 11 4.39 1.05 -1.11
C ARG A 11 5.21 0.76 -2.36
N LEU A 12 4.91 -0.30 -3.09
CA LEU A 12 5.68 -0.69 -4.27
C LEU A 12 5.66 0.39 -5.37
N THR A 13 4.58 1.16 -5.51
CA THR A 13 4.55 2.31 -6.43
C THR A 13 5.54 3.42 -6.06
N THR A 14 5.96 3.51 -4.79
CA THR A 14 6.98 4.48 -4.34
C THR A 14 8.41 4.05 -4.67
N GLY A 15 8.63 2.78 -5.06
CA GLY A 15 9.96 2.19 -5.23
C GLY A 15 10.71 1.90 -3.91
N LEU A 16 10.12 2.19 -2.75
CA LEU A 16 10.77 2.03 -1.45
C LEU A 16 10.59 0.62 -0.86
N GLY A 17 11.63 0.14 -0.19
CA GLY A 17 11.52 -1.01 0.72
C GLY A 17 10.72 -0.66 1.99
N GLN A 18 10.30 -1.68 2.75
CA GLN A 18 9.48 -1.50 3.98
C GLN A 18 10.14 -0.59 5.03
N GLU A 19 11.47 -0.63 5.16
CA GLU A 19 12.21 0.18 6.13
C GLU A 19 12.20 1.66 5.76
N ALA A 20 12.65 2.00 4.56
CA ALA A 20 12.65 3.38 4.05
C ALA A 20 11.22 3.96 4.00
N PHE A 21 10.23 3.15 3.58
CA PHE A 21 8.84 3.55 3.61
C PHE A 21 8.33 3.86 5.01
N GLY A 22 8.69 3.03 6.00
CA GLY A 22 8.33 3.23 7.40
C GLY A 22 8.85 4.55 7.97
N GLN A 23 10.04 4.99 7.56
CA GLN A 23 10.65 6.25 8.01
C GLN A 23 9.78 7.47 7.65
N HIS A 24 9.12 7.48 6.48
CA HIS A 24 8.17 8.54 6.11
C HIS A 24 6.93 8.59 7.03
N GLY A 25 6.56 7.45 7.64
CA GLY A 25 5.46 7.34 8.58
C GLY A 25 5.87 7.41 10.06
N GLY A 26 7.17 7.56 10.35
CA GLY A 26 7.70 7.47 11.72
C GLY A 26 7.51 6.09 12.37
N ILE A 27 7.42 5.02 11.58
CA ILE A 27 7.22 3.65 12.07
C ILE A 27 8.32 2.71 11.58
N GLY A 28 8.64 1.68 12.36
CA GLY A 28 9.66 0.71 11.98
C GLY A 28 9.20 -0.27 10.89
N LYS A 29 10.16 -0.94 10.24
CA LYS A 29 9.94 -1.99 9.23
C LYS A 29 8.90 -3.04 9.65
N GLN A 30 8.95 -3.50 10.91
CA GLN A 30 8.03 -4.51 11.42
C GLN A 30 6.57 -4.02 11.45
N ALA A 31 6.35 -2.74 11.75
CA ALA A 31 5.01 -2.15 11.75
C ALA A 31 4.45 -2.09 10.32
N VAL A 32 5.28 -1.70 9.34
CA VAL A 32 4.91 -1.74 7.91
C VAL A 32 4.54 -3.17 7.50
N ASN A 33 5.36 -4.16 7.84
CA ASN A 33 5.09 -5.57 7.54
C ASN A 33 3.76 -6.06 8.16
N ASN A 34 3.45 -5.67 9.39
CA ASN A 34 2.17 -6.01 10.02
C ASN A 34 0.98 -5.37 9.27
N VAL A 35 1.12 -4.11 8.82
CA VAL A 35 0.11 -3.44 7.99
C VAL A 35 -0.10 -4.16 6.66
N GLU A 36 0.97 -4.52 5.95
CA GLU A 36 0.88 -5.23 4.65
C GLU A 36 0.29 -6.64 4.77
N LYS A 37 0.47 -7.29 5.93
CA LYS A 37 -0.17 -8.57 6.27
C LYS A 37 -1.62 -8.40 6.78
N GLY A 38 -2.12 -7.18 6.90
CA GLY A 38 -3.46 -6.90 7.41
C GLY A 38 -3.63 -7.18 8.90
N ARG A 39 -2.53 -7.27 9.67
CA ARG A 39 -2.53 -7.50 11.12
C ARG A 39 -2.76 -6.21 11.92
N SER A 40 -2.58 -5.06 11.28
CA SER A 40 -2.82 -3.74 11.86
C SER A 40 -3.24 -2.75 10.78
N PHE A 41 -3.88 -1.65 11.17
CA PHE A 41 -4.22 -0.56 10.26
C PHE A 41 -3.02 0.34 9.97
N PRO A 42 -2.95 0.95 8.77
CA PRO A 42 -1.92 1.94 8.45
C PRO A 42 -2.05 3.16 9.35
N SER A 43 -0.92 3.73 9.77
CA SER A 43 -0.91 4.96 10.55
C SER A 43 -1.26 6.16 9.67
N ARG A 44 -1.87 7.20 10.28
CA ARG A 44 -2.20 8.45 9.58
C ARG A 44 -0.99 9.08 8.86
N PRO A 45 0.23 9.16 9.45
CA PRO A 45 1.38 9.73 8.76
C PRO A 45 1.71 9.04 7.43
N ILE A 46 1.71 7.69 7.39
CA ILE A 46 1.99 6.95 6.15
C ILE A 46 0.91 7.15 5.10
N MET A 47 -0.36 7.22 5.52
CA MET A 47 -1.46 7.52 4.61
C MET A 47 -1.27 8.91 4.02
N VAL A 48 -1.02 9.93 4.86
CA VAL A 48 -0.79 11.31 4.42
C VAL A 48 0.39 11.41 3.46
N TYR A 49 1.49 10.69 3.71
CA TYR A 49 2.63 10.59 2.80
C TYR A 49 2.21 10.04 1.42
N LEU A 50 1.50 8.91 1.39
CA LEU A 50 0.99 8.32 0.14
C LEU A 50 0.04 9.26 -0.62
N PHE A 51 -0.80 10.00 0.10
CA PHE A 51 -1.70 10.97 -0.51
C PHE A 51 -0.96 12.16 -1.11
N ARG A 52 -0.04 12.77 -0.35
CA ARG A 52 0.65 14.01 -0.78
C ARG A 52 1.67 13.76 -1.87
N GLU A 53 2.48 12.72 -1.72
CA GLU A 53 3.62 12.47 -2.61
C GLU A 53 3.24 11.58 -3.79
N HIS A 54 2.22 10.72 -3.64
CA HIS A 54 1.87 9.71 -4.65
C HIS A 54 0.41 9.79 -5.12
N ARG A 55 -0.39 10.74 -4.60
CA ARG A 55 -1.81 10.94 -4.94
C ARG A 55 -2.69 9.69 -4.73
N ILE A 56 -2.30 8.85 -3.77
CA ILE A 56 -3.06 7.64 -3.42
C ILE A 56 -4.05 7.99 -2.31
N ASP A 57 -5.35 7.93 -2.62
CA ASP A 57 -6.42 8.35 -1.71
C ASP A 57 -6.63 7.41 -0.52
N PHE A 58 -7.00 7.96 0.63
CA PHE A 58 -7.25 7.19 1.86
C PHE A 58 -8.40 6.19 1.70
N ASN A 59 -9.45 6.55 0.97
CA ASN A 59 -10.60 5.67 0.73
C ASN A 59 -10.18 4.47 -0.13
N PHE A 60 -9.24 4.65 -1.05
CA PHE A 60 -8.64 3.51 -1.72
C PHE A 60 -7.92 2.61 -0.71
N LEU A 61 -7.01 3.15 0.12
CA LEU A 61 -6.24 2.36 1.08
C LEU A 61 -7.12 1.56 2.07
N ILE A 62 -8.17 2.18 2.60
CA ILE A 62 -9.01 1.62 3.67
C ILE A 62 -10.22 0.85 3.12
N LEU A 63 -10.95 1.43 2.15
CA LEU A 63 -12.22 0.89 1.65
C LEU A 63 -12.09 0.19 0.29
N GLY A 64 -11.00 0.40 -0.44
CA GLY A 64 -10.82 -0.13 -1.79
C GLY A 64 -11.61 0.63 -2.86
N GLN A 65 -11.89 1.91 -2.64
CA GLN A 65 -12.59 2.75 -3.62
C GLN A 65 -11.65 3.22 -4.75
N PHE A 66 -11.57 2.43 -5.82
CA PHE A 66 -10.74 2.72 -6.98
C PHE A 66 -11.08 4.03 -7.70
N SER A 67 -12.35 4.45 -7.68
CA SER A 67 -12.81 5.69 -8.31
C SER A 67 -12.24 6.97 -7.68
N GLN A 68 -11.59 6.87 -6.52
CA GLN A 68 -10.93 8.01 -5.85
C GLN A 68 -9.49 8.22 -6.33
N LEU A 69 -8.96 7.34 -7.20
CA LEU A 69 -7.61 7.45 -7.74
C LEU A 69 -7.63 8.17 -9.10
N PRO A 70 -6.67 9.08 -9.36
CA PRO A 70 -6.41 9.59 -10.71
C PRO A 70 -6.11 8.44 -11.69
N GLY A 71 -6.46 8.60 -12.97
CA GLY A 71 -6.31 7.53 -13.98
C GLY A 71 -4.86 7.05 -14.13
N ASP A 72 -3.90 7.97 -14.18
CA ASP A 72 -2.47 7.65 -14.25
C ASP A 72 -1.95 6.92 -12.98
N VAL A 73 -2.53 7.21 -11.82
CA VAL A 73 -2.24 6.47 -10.58
C VAL A 73 -2.84 5.06 -10.63
N GLN A 74 -4.02 4.89 -11.23
CA GLN A 74 -4.62 3.56 -11.40
C GLN A 74 -3.75 2.65 -12.26
N ASP A 75 -3.23 3.17 -13.37
CA ASP A 75 -2.38 2.38 -14.30
C ASP A 75 -1.19 1.76 -13.57
N VAL A 76 -0.43 2.57 -12.84
CA VAL A 76 0.75 2.11 -12.08
C VAL A 76 0.35 1.20 -10.93
N LEU A 77 -0.72 1.55 -10.22
CA LEU A 77 -1.10 0.83 -9.01
C LEU A 77 -1.73 -0.53 -9.32
N PHE A 78 -2.41 -0.67 -10.45
CA PHE A 78 -3.04 -1.93 -10.87
C PHE A 78 -2.01 -2.95 -11.32
N GLU A 79 -0.94 -2.50 -11.97
CA GLU A 79 0.24 -3.33 -12.24
C GLU A 79 0.76 -3.93 -10.92
N LYS A 80 1.02 -3.09 -9.91
CA LYS A 80 1.53 -3.56 -8.61
C LYS A 80 0.55 -4.43 -7.83
N LEU A 81 -0.76 -4.21 -7.99
CA LEU A 81 -1.77 -5.08 -7.40
C LEU A 81 -1.77 -6.48 -8.03
N SER A 82 -1.59 -6.57 -9.34
CA SER A 82 -1.47 -7.86 -10.05
C SER A 82 -0.24 -8.64 -9.59
N ASP A 83 0.90 -7.96 -9.44
CA ASP A 83 2.15 -8.56 -8.93
C ASP A 83 1.94 -9.14 -7.52
N VAL A 84 1.37 -8.35 -6.60
CA VAL A 84 1.11 -8.77 -5.21
C VAL A 84 0.12 -9.93 -5.13
N HIS A 85 -0.88 -9.97 -6.03
CA HIS A 85 -1.81 -11.09 -6.09
C HIS A 85 -1.12 -12.37 -6.55
N SER A 86 -0.32 -12.29 -7.61
CA SER A 86 0.41 -13.43 -8.15
C SER A 86 1.39 -14.04 -7.14
N GLU A 87 2.07 -13.21 -6.35
CA GLU A 87 2.95 -13.68 -5.26
C GLU A 87 2.19 -14.50 -4.21
N ARG A 88 0.95 -14.14 -3.89
CA ARG A 88 0.16 -14.82 -2.86
C ARG A 88 -0.38 -16.17 -3.33
N ASP A 89 -0.65 -16.32 -4.62
CA ASP A 89 -1.03 -17.60 -5.20
C ASP A 89 0.12 -18.63 -5.13
N LEU A 90 1.36 -18.17 -4.93
CA LEU A 90 2.55 -18.99 -4.75
C LEU A 90 2.88 -19.32 -3.29
N GLU A 91 2.25 -18.66 -2.30
CA GLU A 91 2.44 -18.97 -0.88
C GLU A 91 1.51 -20.12 -0.46
N PRO A 92 2.03 -21.25 0.08
CA PRO A 92 1.18 -22.34 0.56
C PRO A 92 0.32 -21.86 1.74
N SER A 93 -0.98 -22.16 1.66
CA SER A 93 -2.05 -21.79 2.61
C SER A 93 -1.88 -22.38 4.00
#